data_AF-A0A545UPR4-F1
#
_entry.id   AF-A0A545UPR4-F1
#
_cell.length_a   1.000
_cell.length_b   1.000
_cell.length_c   1.000
_cell.angle_alpha   90.00
_cell.angle_beta   90.00
_cell.angle_gamma   90.00
#
_symmetry.space_group_name_H-M   'P 1'
#
loop_
_entity.id
_entity.type
_entity.pdbx_description
1 polymer ?
#
loop_
_entity_poly.entity_id
_entity_poly.type
_entity_poly.pdbx_seq_one_letter_code
_entity_poly.pdbx_strand_id
1 'polypeptide(L)'
;MTSTPTEMTEMRESIKTRLRNTHGLSFFDRKPMTGSYTRDNDIIDALHLEAPSGPVAAENSLAHLMLASNRLWSMLVTEGPDKFWKNVAQEKGGKLPPSITRDLVLAFVRARDRYLRGFPRKRPHDVSNMLVAYTQHLLEKFQALGKREILGSPVDWCLPVLEIQALESQTLQGPAKQLSPNKFELSTSAINLLVPARCLSPVGKFKPNLMGLAEEIIYQPSGQQQRPPQ
;
A
#
# COMPACT_ATOMS: atom_id res chain seq x y z
N MET A 1 29.67 6.53 5.73
CA MET A 1 29.46 6.77 7.17
C MET A 1 28.63 5.61 7.68
N THR A 2 29.16 4.79 8.59
CA THR A 2 28.44 3.67 9.21
C THR A 2 27.61 4.20 10.36
N SER A 3 26.28 4.13 10.23
CA SER A 3 25.32 4.46 11.29
C SER A 3 25.47 3.50 12.47
N THR A 4 25.18 3.99 13.69
CA THR A 4 25.23 3.16 14.89
C THR A 4 24.06 2.17 14.92
N PRO A 5 24.16 1.02 15.62
CA PRO A 5 23.08 0.04 15.71
C PRO A 5 21.76 0.60 16.26
N THR A 6 21.84 1.57 17.16
CA THR A 6 20.68 2.26 17.74
C THR A 6 19.98 3.15 16.70
N GLU A 7 20.74 3.97 15.96
CA GLU A 7 20.21 4.83 14.89
C GLU A 7 19.55 4.01 13.78
N MET A 8 20.12 2.86 13.42
CA MET A 8 19.51 1.95 12.44
C MET A 8 18.18 1.37 12.94
N THR A 9 18.08 1.06 14.24
CA THR A 9 16.85 0.53 14.83
C THR A 9 15.74 1.58 14.87
N GLU A 10 16.08 2.80 15.29
CA GLU A 10 15.15 3.94 15.29
C GLU A 10 14.67 4.29 13.87
N MET A 11 15.58 4.29 12.89
CA MET A 11 15.25 4.48 11.48
C MET A 11 14.27 3.41 10.98
N ARG A 12 14.56 2.14 11.26
CA ARG A 12 13.68 1.03 10.87
C ARG A 12 12.27 1.20 11.43
N GLU A 13 12.15 1.51 12.71
CA GLU A 13 10.85 1.70 13.36
C GLU A 13 10.12 2.94 12.83
N SER A 14 10.85 4.01 12.50
CA SER A 14 10.29 5.20 11.85
C SER A 14 9.71 4.88 10.47
N ILE A 15 10.43 4.14 9.63
CA ILE A 15 9.95 3.70 8.32
C ILE A 15 8.73 2.78 8.47
N LYS A 16 8.78 1.76 9.34
CA LYS A 16 7.64 0.86 9.60
C LYS A 16 6.42 1.63 10.06
N THR A 17 6.60 2.56 10.99
CA THR A 17 5.52 3.40 11.54
C THR A 17 4.89 4.23 10.44
N ARG A 18 5.70 4.85 9.55
CA ARG A 18 5.20 5.63 8.43
C ARG A 18 4.39 4.77 7.46
N LEU A 19 4.93 3.64 7.03
CA LEU A 19 4.30 2.74 6.06
C LEU A 19 3.02 2.10 6.59
N ARG A 20 2.99 1.69 7.87
CA ARG A 20 1.81 1.09 8.51
C ARG A 20 0.68 2.09 8.74
N ASN A 21 1.01 3.38 8.90
CA ASN A 21 0.06 4.45 9.17
C ASN A 21 -0.33 5.26 7.92
N THR A 22 -0.02 4.78 6.72
CA THR A 22 -0.52 5.40 5.48
C THR A 22 -2.05 5.30 5.41
N HIS A 23 -2.74 6.45 5.47
CA HIS A 23 -4.20 6.50 5.35
C HIS A 23 -4.68 5.83 4.06
N GLY A 24 -5.73 5.00 4.16
CA GLY A 24 -6.26 4.22 3.03
C GLY A 24 -5.67 2.81 2.93
N LEU A 25 -4.73 2.45 3.81
CA LEU A 25 -4.20 1.10 3.98
C LEU A 25 -4.46 0.64 5.41
N SER A 26 -4.76 -0.64 5.58
CA SER A 26 -4.97 -1.24 6.89
C SER A 26 -4.03 -2.43 7.07
N PHE A 27 -3.01 -2.27 7.90
CA PHE A 27 -2.20 -3.38 8.40
C PHE A 27 -2.72 -3.81 9.77
N PHE A 28 -2.49 -5.06 10.16
CA PHE A 28 -2.84 -5.50 11.50
C PHE A 28 -1.93 -4.86 12.54
N ASP A 29 -2.53 -4.30 13.58
CA ASP A 29 -1.79 -3.76 14.70
C ASP A 29 -0.96 -4.88 15.34
N ARG A 30 0.30 -4.56 15.65
CA ARG A 30 1.28 -5.48 16.26
C ARG A 30 1.61 -6.73 15.43
N LYS A 31 1.15 -6.89 14.20
CA LYS A 31 1.62 -7.96 13.30
C LYS A 31 2.62 -7.43 12.27
N PRO A 32 3.55 -8.27 11.79
CA PRO A 32 4.38 -7.92 10.65
C PRO A 32 3.54 -7.70 9.37
N MET A 33 3.98 -6.78 8.51
CA MET A 33 3.30 -6.43 7.25
C MET A 33 3.29 -7.61 6.28
N THR A 34 4.36 -8.40 6.29
CA THR A 34 4.54 -9.58 5.42
C THR A 34 4.31 -10.91 6.12
N GLY A 35 3.94 -10.91 7.40
CA GLY A 35 3.76 -12.13 8.19
C GLY A 35 5.00 -12.59 8.97
N SER A 36 6.19 -12.00 8.72
CA SER A 36 7.42 -12.28 9.48
C SER A 36 8.16 -10.99 9.86
N TYR A 37 8.57 -10.84 11.12
CA TYR A 37 9.33 -9.66 11.57
C TYR A 37 10.72 -9.60 10.95
N THR A 38 11.39 -10.75 10.79
CA THR A 38 12.68 -10.84 10.10
C THR A 38 12.51 -10.38 8.67
N ARG A 39 11.45 -10.84 7.98
CA ARG A 39 11.17 -10.46 6.61
C ARG A 39 10.85 -8.97 6.48
N ASP A 40 10.05 -8.42 7.39
CA ASP A 40 9.79 -6.99 7.46
C ASP A 40 11.12 -6.22 7.63
N ASN A 41 12.03 -6.64 8.51
CA ASN A 41 13.33 -5.99 8.68
C ASN A 41 14.16 -6.01 7.38
N ASP A 42 14.23 -7.16 6.69
CA ASP A 42 14.93 -7.28 5.41
C ASP A 42 14.36 -6.32 4.36
N ILE A 43 13.03 -6.17 4.32
CA ILE A 43 12.34 -5.24 3.42
C ILE A 43 12.68 -3.80 3.76
N ILE A 44 12.65 -3.43 5.04
CA ILE A 44 12.97 -2.06 5.47
C ILE A 44 14.43 -1.74 5.19
N ASP A 45 15.34 -2.68 5.41
CA ASP A 45 16.76 -2.51 5.08
C ASP A 45 16.96 -2.33 3.59
N ALA A 46 16.32 -3.16 2.76
CA ALA A 46 16.39 -3.04 1.31
C ALA A 46 15.81 -1.69 0.82
N LEU A 47 14.68 -1.25 1.36
CA LEU A 47 14.10 0.06 1.05
C LEU A 47 14.99 1.22 1.51
N HIS A 48 15.65 1.08 2.66
CA HIS A 48 16.55 2.10 3.18
C HIS A 48 17.84 2.20 2.35
N LEU A 49 18.40 1.07 1.89
CA LEU A 49 19.54 1.06 0.99
C LEU A 49 19.23 1.78 -0.33
N GLU A 50 18.01 1.60 -0.84
CA GLU A 50 17.52 2.28 -2.04
C GLU A 50 17.19 3.77 -1.81
N ALA A 51 16.77 4.11 -0.59
CA ALA A 51 16.34 5.46 -0.23
C ALA A 51 16.82 5.85 1.17
N PRO A 52 18.12 6.16 1.33
CA PRO A 52 18.72 6.36 2.65
C PRO A 52 18.22 7.63 3.37
N SER A 53 17.42 8.46 2.71
CA SER A 53 16.88 9.72 3.24
C SER A 53 15.68 9.56 4.19
N GLY A 54 15.40 8.35 4.68
CA GLY A 54 14.45 8.08 5.76
C GLY A 54 13.01 7.76 5.33
N PRO A 55 12.01 7.90 6.24
CA PRO A 55 10.66 7.35 6.05
C PRO A 55 9.90 7.92 4.86
N VAL A 56 10.10 9.20 4.53
CA VAL A 56 9.46 9.84 3.37
C VAL A 56 10.04 9.30 2.06
N ALA A 57 11.37 9.10 2.02
CA ALA A 57 12.04 8.57 0.85
C ALA A 57 11.65 7.10 0.61
N ALA A 58 11.53 6.30 1.66
CA ALA A 58 11.00 4.94 1.58
C ALA A 58 9.55 4.89 1.05
N GLU A 59 8.66 5.80 1.51
CA GLU A 59 7.30 5.92 0.98
C GLU A 59 7.29 6.26 -0.52
N ASN A 60 8.16 7.18 -0.95
CA ASN A 60 8.29 7.56 -2.36
C ASN A 60 8.84 6.42 -3.23
N SER A 61 9.85 5.69 -2.75
CA SER A 61 10.37 4.51 -3.45
C SER A 61 9.31 3.43 -3.60
N LEU A 62 8.48 3.22 -2.58
CA LEU A 62 7.35 2.32 -2.67
C LEU A 62 6.29 2.81 -3.67
N ALA A 63 5.98 4.11 -3.71
CA ALA A 63 5.07 4.66 -4.71
C ALA A 63 5.59 4.42 -6.14
N HIS A 64 6.89 4.54 -6.37
CA HIS A 64 7.53 4.18 -7.63
C HIS A 64 7.41 2.69 -7.95
N LEU A 65 7.60 1.81 -6.96
CA LEU A 65 7.45 0.37 -7.12
C LEU A 65 6.01 -0.01 -7.53
N MET A 66 5.01 0.64 -6.92
CA MET A 66 3.60 0.45 -7.29
C MET A 66 3.28 0.96 -8.70
N LEU A 67 3.88 2.07 -9.11
CA LEU A 67 3.78 2.56 -10.48
C LEU A 67 4.41 1.59 -11.48
N ALA A 68 5.61 1.10 -11.21
CA ALA A 68 6.30 0.12 -12.05
C ALA A 68 5.46 -1.17 -12.20
N SER A 69 4.90 -1.66 -11.09
CA SER A 69 3.99 -2.81 -11.08
C SER A 69 2.76 -2.58 -11.97
N ASN A 70 2.21 -1.36 -11.97
CA ASN A 70 1.08 -1.02 -12.83
C ASN A 70 1.45 -0.97 -14.31
N ARG A 71 2.60 -0.38 -14.65
CA ARG A 71 3.10 -0.24 -16.02
C ARG A 71 3.48 -1.57 -16.65
N LEU A 72 4.13 -2.43 -15.88
CA LEU A 72 4.58 -3.75 -16.32
C LEU A 72 3.50 -4.83 -16.17
N TRP A 73 2.25 -4.46 -15.86
CA TRP A 73 1.16 -5.42 -15.60
C TRP A 73 0.96 -6.44 -16.72
N SER A 74 1.11 -6.02 -17.99
CA SER A 74 0.99 -6.93 -19.14
C SER A 74 1.96 -8.10 -19.03
N MET A 75 3.19 -7.86 -18.58
CA MET A 75 4.22 -8.89 -18.39
C MET A 75 3.81 -9.96 -17.38
N LEU A 76 3.09 -9.59 -16.32
CA LEU A 76 2.57 -10.58 -15.37
C LEU A 76 1.68 -11.61 -16.08
N VAL A 77 0.81 -11.13 -16.98
CA VAL A 77 -0.17 -11.96 -17.68
C VAL A 77 0.47 -12.77 -18.80
N THR A 78 1.40 -12.18 -19.55
CA THR A 78 1.98 -12.80 -20.75
C THR A 78 3.22 -13.66 -20.47
N GLU A 79 4.02 -13.28 -19.47
CA GLU A 79 5.33 -13.87 -19.20
C GLU A 79 5.46 -14.48 -17.81
N GLY A 80 4.48 -14.22 -16.94
CA GLY A 80 4.35 -14.86 -15.63
C GLY A 80 4.98 -14.08 -14.47
N PRO A 81 4.71 -14.54 -13.23
CA PRO A 81 5.11 -13.82 -12.02
C PRO A 81 6.61 -13.60 -11.87
N ASP A 82 7.44 -14.59 -12.18
CA ASP A 82 8.89 -14.50 -11.95
C ASP A 82 9.53 -13.41 -12.81
N LYS A 83 9.16 -13.35 -14.09
CA LYS A 83 9.66 -12.32 -15.00
C LYS A 83 9.11 -10.94 -14.64
N PHE A 84 7.84 -10.86 -14.27
CA PHE A 84 7.23 -9.63 -13.78
C PHE A 84 7.97 -9.06 -12.57
N TRP A 85 8.13 -9.82 -11.48
CA TRP A 85 8.79 -9.34 -10.26
C TRP A 85 10.25 -8.97 -10.49
N LYS A 86 10.95 -9.70 -11.38
CA LYS A 86 12.32 -9.37 -11.77
C LYS A 86 12.42 -8.02 -12.48
N ASN A 87 11.49 -7.69 -13.36
CA ASN A 87 11.52 -6.41 -14.10
C ASN A 87 11.02 -5.25 -13.24
N VAL A 88 9.96 -5.45 -12.44
CA VAL A 88 9.49 -4.44 -11.48
C VAL A 88 10.59 -4.08 -10.48
N ALA A 89 11.35 -5.08 -10.02
CA ALA A 89 12.50 -4.90 -9.13
C ALA A 89 13.67 -4.10 -9.74
N GLN A 90 13.67 -3.81 -11.04
CA GLN A 90 14.75 -3.10 -11.73
C GLN A 90 14.34 -1.72 -12.22
N GLU A 91 13.06 -1.38 -12.19
CA GLU A 91 12.54 -0.08 -12.59
C GLU A 91 13.05 1.01 -11.62
N LYS A 92 13.75 2.01 -12.18
CA LYS A 92 14.40 3.16 -11.50
C LYS A 92 15.70 2.92 -10.73
N GLY A 93 16.55 1.99 -11.17
CA GLY A 93 17.97 1.97 -10.79
C GLY A 93 18.26 1.44 -9.37
N GLY A 94 17.23 0.90 -8.72
CA GLY A 94 17.30 0.21 -7.45
C GLY A 94 17.03 -1.28 -7.61
N LYS A 95 17.77 -2.13 -6.89
CA LYS A 95 17.81 -3.59 -7.05
C LYS A 95 17.14 -4.29 -5.86
N LEU A 96 15.90 -3.93 -5.52
CA LEU A 96 15.16 -4.70 -4.53
C LEU A 96 15.10 -6.17 -5.00
N PRO A 97 15.44 -7.16 -4.16
CA PRO A 97 15.34 -8.55 -4.57
C PRO A 97 13.91 -8.86 -5.07
N PRO A 98 13.72 -9.64 -6.14
CA PRO A 98 12.38 -9.91 -6.68
C PRO A 98 11.40 -10.46 -5.64
N SER A 99 11.88 -11.26 -4.68
CA SER A 99 11.07 -11.76 -3.57
C SER A 99 10.64 -10.65 -2.61
N ILE A 100 11.52 -9.67 -2.32
CA ILE A 100 11.23 -8.51 -1.48
C ILE A 100 10.19 -7.62 -2.17
N THR A 101 10.39 -7.36 -3.47
CA THR A 101 9.45 -6.63 -4.32
C THR A 101 8.07 -7.26 -4.31
N ARG A 102 7.98 -8.58 -4.55
CA ARG A 102 6.72 -9.33 -4.51
C ARG A 102 6.03 -9.18 -3.15
N ASP A 103 6.73 -9.51 -2.06
CA ASP A 103 6.11 -9.55 -0.73
C ASP A 103 5.63 -8.16 -0.31
N LEU A 104 6.39 -7.12 -0.63
CA LEU A 104 6.04 -5.73 -0.35
C LEU A 104 4.83 -5.26 -1.17
N VAL A 105 4.81 -5.51 -2.48
CA VAL A 105 3.68 -5.14 -3.34
C VAL A 105 2.40 -5.85 -2.89
N LEU A 106 2.45 -7.16 -2.68
CA LEU A 106 1.30 -7.95 -2.26
C LEU A 106 0.81 -7.57 -0.85
N ALA A 107 1.71 -7.26 0.09
CA ALA A 107 1.33 -6.79 1.43
C ALA A 107 0.50 -5.51 1.37
N PHE A 108 0.87 -4.57 0.51
CA PHE A 108 0.14 -3.31 0.33
C PHE A 108 -1.20 -3.48 -0.40
N VAL A 109 -1.25 -4.33 -1.43
CA VAL A 109 -2.52 -4.70 -2.10
C VAL A 109 -3.49 -5.32 -1.10
N ARG A 110 -3.03 -6.28 -0.29
CA ARG A 110 -3.84 -6.89 0.78
C ARG A 110 -4.25 -5.87 1.85
N ALA A 111 -3.36 -4.95 2.21
CA ALA A 111 -3.68 -3.88 3.17
C ALA A 111 -4.75 -2.92 2.64
N ARG A 112 -4.79 -2.67 1.32
CA ARG A 112 -5.86 -1.89 0.68
C ARG A 112 -7.19 -2.66 0.67
N ASP A 113 -7.19 -3.93 0.28
CA ASP A 113 -8.39 -4.77 0.31
C ASP A 113 -8.98 -4.83 1.72
N ARG A 114 -8.12 -5.03 2.73
CA ARG A 114 -8.49 -5.02 4.15
C ARG A 114 -9.12 -3.69 4.56
N TYR A 115 -8.56 -2.56 4.13
CA TYR A 115 -9.13 -1.24 4.41
C TYR A 115 -10.53 -1.10 3.83
N LEU A 116 -10.74 -1.47 2.57
CA LEU A 116 -12.06 -1.33 1.92
C LEU A 116 -13.12 -2.24 2.55
N ARG A 117 -12.76 -3.48 2.88
CA ARG A 117 -13.67 -4.40 3.59
C ARG A 117 -13.98 -3.97 5.01
N GLY A 118 -12.98 -3.46 5.72
CA GLY A 118 -13.15 -2.93 7.07
C GLY A 118 -13.96 -1.63 7.12
N PHE A 119 -14.04 -0.89 6.01
CA PHE A 119 -14.77 0.39 5.90
C PHE A 119 -15.69 0.43 4.67
N PRO A 120 -16.75 -0.39 4.60
CA PRO A 120 -17.54 -0.60 3.38
C PRO A 120 -18.28 0.65 2.87
N ARG A 121 -18.46 1.67 3.72
CA ARG A 121 -19.06 2.96 3.33
C ARG A 121 -18.07 3.91 2.63
N LYS A 122 -16.77 3.61 2.63
CA LYS A 122 -15.74 4.42 1.95
C LYS A 122 -15.68 4.05 0.47
N ARG A 123 -15.60 5.05 -0.40
CA ARG A 123 -15.49 4.82 -1.85
C ARG A 123 -14.08 4.32 -2.19
N PRO A 124 -13.93 3.27 -3.03
CA PRO A 124 -12.62 2.74 -3.42
C PRO A 124 -11.68 3.79 -4.04
N HIS A 125 -12.22 4.80 -4.70
CA HIS A 125 -11.46 5.87 -5.37
C HIS A 125 -11.22 7.10 -4.49
N ASP A 126 -11.72 7.12 -3.25
CA ASP A 126 -11.39 8.16 -2.27
C ASP A 126 -10.00 7.86 -1.68
N VAL A 127 -8.96 8.34 -2.37
CA VAL A 127 -7.55 8.09 -2.06
C VAL A 127 -6.85 9.36 -1.56
N SER A 128 -5.78 9.19 -0.78
CA SER A 128 -5.09 10.32 -0.12
C SER A 128 -3.72 10.68 -0.62
N ASN A 129 -3.07 9.82 -1.38
CA ASN A 129 -1.77 10.04 -1.98
C ASN A 129 -1.61 9.12 -3.20
N MET A 130 -0.53 9.32 -3.97
CA MET A 130 -0.24 8.53 -5.16
C MET A 130 0.07 7.06 -4.83
N LEU A 131 0.70 6.78 -3.69
CA LEU A 131 0.95 5.41 -3.24
C LEU A 131 -0.35 4.60 -3.16
N VAL A 132 -1.37 5.14 -2.50
CA VAL A 132 -2.68 4.51 -2.36
C VAL A 132 -3.41 4.45 -3.69
N ALA A 133 -3.30 5.48 -4.54
CA ALA A 133 -3.88 5.47 -5.88
C ALA A 133 -3.32 4.33 -6.75
N TYR A 134 -1.98 4.19 -6.82
CA TYR A 134 -1.34 3.10 -7.55
C TYR A 134 -1.65 1.73 -6.95
N THR A 135 -1.72 1.64 -5.62
CA THR A 135 -2.11 0.39 -4.93
C THR A 135 -3.56 0.01 -5.23
N GLN A 136 -4.47 1.00 -5.29
CA GLN A 136 -5.87 0.80 -5.64
C GLN A 136 -6.02 0.27 -7.07
N HIS A 137 -5.31 0.85 -8.04
CA HIS A 137 -5.29 0.34 -9.42
C HIS A 137 -4.77 -1.10 -9.51
N LEU A 138 -3.71 -1.44 -8.76
CA LEU A 138 -3.23 -2.83 -8.72
C LEU A 138 -4.28 -3.77 -8.12
N LEU A 139 -4.93 -3.37 -7.03
CA LEU A 139 -6.00 -4.15 -6.42
C LEU A 139 -7.12 -4.41 -7.44
N GLU A 140 -7.57 -3.39 -8.17
CA GLU A 140 -8.59 -3.53 -9.21
C GLU A 140 -8.15 -4.46 -10.33
N LYS A 141 -6.89 -4.35 -10.79
CA LYS A 141 -6.31 -5.25 -11.80
C LYS A 141 -6.28 -6.70 -11.32
N PHE A 142 -5.86 -6.95 -10.08
CA PHE A 142 -5.87 -8.28 -9.48
C PHE A 142 -7.28 -8.84 -9.34
N GLN A 143 -8.23 -8.03 -8.87
CA GLN A 143 -9.64 -8.40 -8.74
C GLN A 143 -10.27 -8.72 -10.11
N ALA A 144 -10.00 -7.90 -11.13
CA ALA A 144 -10.47 -8.11 -12.50
C ALA A 144 -9.87 -9.36 -13.14
N LEU A 145 -8.59 -9.66 -12.85
CA LEU A 145 -7.97 -10.89 -13.31
C LEU A 145 -8.62 -12.13 -12.67
N GLY A 146 -9.01 -12.05 -11.39
CA GLY A 146 -9.75 -13.09 -10.69
C GLY A 146 -9.01 -14.41 -10.49
N LYS A 147 -7.72 -14.47 -10.84
CA LYS A 147 -6.89 -15.68 -10.75
C LYS A 147 -5.97 -15.63 -9.53
N ARG A 148 -5.83 -16.76 -8.85
CA ARG A 148 -4.86 -16.98 -7.76
C ARG A 148 -3.56 -17.60 -8.24
N GLU A 149 -3.56 -18.11 -9.47
CA GLU A 149 -2.39 -18.68 -10.14
C GLU A 149 -2.28 -18.11 -11.55
N ILE A 150 -1.06 -17.77 -11.95
CA ILE A 150 -0.75 -17.25 -13.28
C ILE A 150 0.39 -18.07 -13.84
N LEU A 151 0.15 -18.75 -14.98
CA LEU A 151 1.10 -19.66 -15.61
C LEU A 151 1.67 -20.72 -14.65
N GLY A 152 0.85 -21.25 -13.75
CA GLY A 152 1.24 -22.28 -12.78
C GLY A 152 1.95 -21.76 -11.53
N SER A 153 2.18 -20.45 -11.42
CA SER A 153 2.78 -19.82 -10.24
C SER A 153 1.73 -19.11 -9.39
N PRO A 154 1.70 -19.35 -8.06
CA PRO A 154 0.74 -18.71 -7.18
C PRO A 154 1.04 -17.20 -7.05
N VAL A 155 -0.04 -16.42 -7.07
CA VAL A 155 -0.01 -14.99 -6.80
C VAL A 155 -1.01 -14.74 -5.69
N ASP A 156 -0.53 -14.82 -4.45
CA ASP A 156 -1.35 -14.74 -3.24
C ASP A 156 -1.83 -13.30 -2.96
N TRP A 157 -2.44 -12.61 -3.92
CA TRP A 157 -2.86 -11.22 -3.73
C TRP A 157 -4.11 -11.09 -2.84
N CYS A 158 -4.95 -12.13 -2.76
CA CYS A 158 -6.23 -12.08 -2.05
C CYS A 158 -6.08 -12.36 -0.55
N LEU A 159 -7.00 -11.80 0.25
CA LEU A 159 -7.10 -12.13 1.66
C LEU A 159 -7.60 -13.56 1.89
N PRO A 160 -7.16 -14.25 2.96
CA PRO A 160 -7.72 -15.53 3.37
C PRO A 160 -9.23 -15.42 3.66
N VAL A 161 -10.00 -16.48 3.37
CA VAL A 161 -11.46 -16.51 3.58
C VAL A 161 -11.84 -16.20 5.03
N LEU A 162 -11.12 -16.78 6.00
CA LEU A 162 -11.34 -16.53 7.42
C LEU A 162 -11.11 -15.06 7.80
N GLU A 163 -10.14 -14.42 7.15
CA GLU A 163 -9.86 -13.00 7.38
C GLU A 163 -10.98 -12.12 6.81
N ILE A 164 -11.47 -12.44 5.62
CA ILE A 164 -12.60 -11.75 5.00
C ILE A 164 -13.85 -11.85 5.90
N GLN A 165 -14.20 -13.05 6.34
CA GLN A 165 -15.34 -13.28 7.23
C GLN A 165 -15.19 -12.49 8.55
N ALA A 166 -13.98 -12.49 9.13
CA ALA A 166 -13.71 -11.74 10.35
C ALA A 166 -13.86 -10.22 10.15
N LEU A 167 -13.47 -9.68 9.00
CA LEU A 167 -13.61 -8.25 8.69
C LEU A 167 -15.07 -7.89 8.40
N GLU A 168 -15.79 -8.71 7.64
CA GLU A 168 -17.18 -8.44 7.24
C GLU A 168 -18.16 -8.65 8.40
N SER A 169 -17.83 -9.54 9.35
CA SER A 169 -18.61 -9.70 10.59
C SER A 169 -18.47 -8.54 11.56
N GLN A 170 -17.43 -7.70 11.40
CA GLN A 170 -17.27 -6.52 12.24
C GLN A 170 -18.31 -5.48 11.86
N THR A 171 -19.30 -5.31 12.72
CA THR A 171 -20.25 -4.21 12.56
C THR A 171 -19.57 -2.93 13.05
N LEU A 172 -19.16 -2.06 12.12
CA LEU A 172 -18.63 -0.76 12.48
C LEU A 172 -19.66 0.04 13.28
N GLN A 173 -19.32 0.40 14.50
CA GLN A 173 -20.13 1.29 15.33
C GLN A 173 -19.55 2.70 15.30
N GLY A 174 -20.41 3.68 15.06
CA GLY A 174 -20.06 5.09 15.08
C GLY A 174 -20.47 5.78 16.38
N PRO A 175 -19.92 6.97 16.66
CA PRO A 175 -20.38 7.78 17.78
C PRO A 175 -21.81 8.25 17.50
N ALA A 176 -22.74 7.89 18.36
CA ALA A 176 -24.15 8.22 18.25
C ALA A 176 -24.52 9.45 19.10
N LYS A 177 -23.95 9.51 20.31
CA LYS A 177 -24.23 10.57 21.28
C LYS A 177 -23.01 10.79 22.16
N GLN A 178 -22.68 12.06 22.43
CA GLN A 178 -21.64 12.38 23.41
C GLN A 178 -22.24 12.29 24.83
N LEU A 179 -21.68 11.40 25.65
CA LEU A 179 -22.09 11.22 27.05
C LEU A 179 -21.28 12.13 28.00
N SER A 180 -20.03 12.42 27.64
CA SER A 180 -19.16 13.36 28.34
C SER A 180 -18.06 13.87 27.38
N PRO A 181 -17.22 14.85 27.75
CA PRO A 181 -16.16 15.37 26.88
C PRO A 181 -15.29 14.28 26.23
N ASN A 182 -15.03 13.18 26.95
CA ASN A 182 -14.20 12.07 26.50
C ASN A 182 -14.95 10.73 26.35
N LYS A 183 -16.28 10.71 26.40
CA LYS A 183 -17.08 9.48 26.26
C LYS A 183 -18.19 9.66 25.25
N PHE A 184 -18.28 8.71 24.32
CA PHE A 184 -19.32 8.63 23.31
C PHE A 184 -20.05 7.29 23.42
N GLU A 185 -21.36 7.34 23.32
CA GLU A 185 -22.20 6.19 23.04
C GLU A 185 -21.96 5.74 21.60
N LEU A 186 -21.83 4.43 21.38
CA LEU A 186 -21.60 3.85 20.06
C LEU A 186 -22.88 3.19 19.54
N SER A 187 -23.20 3.42 18.27
CA SER A 187 -24.34 2.78 17.60
C SER A 187 -23.97 2.29 16.20
N THR A 188 -24.61 1.20 15.77
CA THR A 188 -24.52 0.64 14.41
C THR A 188 -25.27 1.49 13.38
N SER A 189 -26.29 2.25 13.81
CA SER A 189 -27.04 3.18 12.97
C SER A 189 -26.30 4.50 12.73
N ALA A 190 -25.37 4.87 13.62
CA ALA A 190 -24.55 6.05 13.46
C ALA A 190 -23.54 5.87 12.32
N ILE A 191 -23.23 6.95 11.62
CA ILE A 191 -22.09 6.93 10.69
C ILE A 191 -20.83 6.78 11.54
N ASN A 192 -20.05 5.73 11.30
CA ASN A 192 -18.75 5.62 11.91
C ASN A 192 -17.80 6.68 11.34
N LEU A 193 -17.80 7.84 11.99
CA LEU A 193 -16.86 8.94 11.78
C LEU A 193 -15.54 8.69 12.53
N LEU A 194 -15.52 7.74 13.47
CA LEU A 194 -14.33 7.33 14.20
C LEU A 194 -13.52 6.40 13.30
N VAL A 195 -12.63 7.00 12.55
CA VAL A 195 -11.54 6.27 11.93
C VAL A 195 -10.43 6.09 12.99
N PRO A 196 -9.69 4.96 12.99
CA PRO A 196 -8.55 4.79 13.87
C PRO A 196 -7.64 6.02 13.84
N ALA A 197 -6.95 6.39 14.93
CA ALA A 197 -6.19 7.64 14.99
C ALA A 197 -5.21 7.84 13.81
N ARG A 198 -4.64 6.75 13.28
CA ARG A 198 -3.82 6.71 12.05
C ARG A 198 -4.51 7.30 10.81
N CYS A 199 -5.84 7.37 10.80
CA CYS A 199 -6.66 7.91 9.74
C CYS A 199 -7.12 9.36 9.98
N LEU A 200 -6.83 9.95 11.15
CA LEU A 200 -7.16 11.34 11.49
C LEU A 200 -6.14 12.37 10.94
N SER A 201 -5.37 11.99 9.92
CA SER A 201 -4.46 12.89 9.19
C SER A 201 -5.24 14.06 8.61
N PRO A 202 -4.70 15.30 8.63
CA PRO A 202 -5.52 16.51 8.66
C PRO A 202 -6.42 16.63 7.43
N VAL A 203 -7.69 16.85 7.73
CA VAL A 203 -8.76 17.28 6.83
C VAL A 203 -8.31 18.51 6.04
N GLY A 204 -8.65 18.54 4.75
CA GLY A 204 -8.67 19.77 3.96
C GLY A 204 -7.54 19.89 2.95
N LYS A 205 -7.56 19.08 1.89
CA LYS A 205 -7.05 19.49 0.59
C LYS A 205 -8.05 19.01 -0.45
N PHE A 206 -8.56 19.91 -1.29
CA PHE A 206 -9.12 19.52 -2.58
C PHE A 206 -8.08 18.63 -3.24
N LYS A 207 -8.31 17.33 -3.25
CA LYS A 207 -7.41 16.44 -3.96
C LYS A 207 -7.79 16.57 -5.42
N PRO A 208 -6.89 17.02 -6.31
CA PRO A 208 -7.08 16.78 -7.73
C PRO A 208 -7.40 15.30 -7.92
N ASN A 209 -8.16 14.93 -8.96
CA ASN A 209 -8.54 13.55 -9.24
C ASN A 209 -7.30 12.63 -9.26
N LEU A 210 -6.91 12.09 -8.10
CA LEU A 210 -5.64 11.38 -7.93
C LEU A 210 -5.67 10.04 -8.65
N MET A 211 -6.85 9.44 -8.75
CA MET A 211 -7.07 8.26 -9.58
C MET A 211 -6.86 8.59 -11.05
N GLY A 212 -7.47 9.67 -11.56
CA GLY A 212 -7.26 10.12 -12.95
C GLY A 212 -5.80 10.49 -13.24
N LEU A 213 -5.13 11.21 -12.33
CA LEU A 213 -3.71 11.50 -12.44
C LEU A 213 -2.86 10.23 -12.43
N ALA A 214 -3.21 9.25 -11.59
CA ALA A 214 -2.53 7.96 -11.56
C ALA A 214 -2.71 7.21 -12.88
N GLU A 215 -3.92 7.15 -13.45
CA GLU A 215 -4.14 6.59 -14.79
C GLU A 215 -3.31 7.28 -15.85
N GLU A 216 -3.33 8.61 -15.91
CA GLU A 216 -2.53 9.37 -16.87
C GLU A 216 -1.04 8.99 -16.78
N ILE A 217 -0.48 8.91 -15.57
CA ILE A 217 0.94 8.54 -15.37
C ILE A 217 1.21 7.07 -15.69
N ILE A 218 0.27 6.17 -15.39
CA ILE A 218 0.38 4.73 -15.70
C ILE A 218 0.41 4.52 -17.21
N TYR A 219 -0.44 5.24 -17.96
CA TYR A 219 -0.60 5.08 -19.41
C TYR A 219 0.28 6.01 -20.24
N GLN A 220 0.98 6.97 -19.62
CA GLN A 220 1.98 7.80 -20.31
C GLN A 220 3.06 6.92 -20.95
N PRO A 221 3.31 7.04 -22.27
CA PRO A 221 4.40 6.35 -22.93
C PRO A 221 5.74 6.78 -22.32
N SER A 222 6.61 5.82 -22.02
CA SER A 222 7.91 6.02 -21.37
C SER A 222 8.92 6.93 -22.12
N GLY A 223 8.51 7.61 -23.20
CA GLY A 223 9.36 8.30 -24.17
C GLY A 223 9.23 9.83 -24.26
N GLN A 224 8.51 10.52 -23.37
CA GLN A 224 8.39 12.00 -23.42
C GLN A 224 9.26 12.79 -22.43
N GLN A 225 10.26 12.15 -21.81
CA GLN A 225 11.33 12.87 -21.10
C GLN A 225 12.59 12.92 -21.95
N GLN A 226 12.63 13.85 -22.90
CA GLN A 226 13.82 14.59 -23.39
C GLN A 226 13.46 15.35 -24.67
N ARG A 227 12.89 16.54 -24.53
CA ARG A 227 13.21 17.61 -25.49
C ARG A 227 14.20 18.54 -24.78
N PRO A 228 15.43 18.71 -25.27
CA PRO A 228 16.28 19.77 -24.77
C PRO A 228 15.63 21.13 -25.12
N PRO A 229 15.84 22.17 -24.30
CA PRO A 229 15.42 23.52 -24.64
C PRO A 229 16.13 23.95 -25.94
N GLN A 230 15.37 24.60 -26.83
CA GLN A 230 15.92 25.37 -27.95
C GLN A 230 16.58 26.65 -27.43
#